data_AF-A0A221NK41-F1
#
_entry.id   AF-A0A221NK41-F1
#
_cell.length_a   1.000
_cell.length_b   1.000
_cell.length_c   1.000
_cell.angle_alpha   90.00
_cell.angle_beta   90.00
_cell.angle_gamma   90.00
#
_symmetry.space_group_name_H-M   'P 1'
#
loop_
_entity.id
_entity.type
_entity.pdbx_description
1 polymer ?
#
loop_
_entity_poly.entity_id
_entity_poly.type
_entity_poly.pdbx_seq_one_letter_code
_entity_poly.pdbx_strand_id
1 'polypeptide(L)'
;MPRVTYETYRNRHLQLRKLWGENQGVFAAVDPMEQWDLHEYFLCTDRLTEATLRSHCDGIKDTDTSLPQRAGKAYAALMRNMGAAVPTTQLIQPRGTGRKQNVLTVRSIVKPNIDVDHFVDVLMSLGARVGPKD
;
A
#
# COMPACT_ATOMS: atom_id res chain seq x y z
N MET A 1 -3.76 7.11 -24.83
CA MET A 1 -3.37 7.44 -23.45
C MET A 1 -2.04 8.18 -23.49
N PRO A 2 -1.89 9.32 -22.78
CA PRO A 2 -0.59 9.99 -22.69
C PRO A 2 0.45 9.01 -22.14
N ARG A 3 1.58 8.88 -22.83
CA ARG A 3 2.70 8.05 -22.36
C ARG A 3 3.21 8.64 -21.04
N VAL A 4 3.27 7.81 -19.99
CA VAL A 4 3.88 8.22 -18.72
C VAL A 4 5.37 8.49 -18.99
N THR A 5 5.78 9.74 -18.90
CA THR A 5 7.19 10.12 -19.03
C THR A 5 7.97 9.68 -17.80
N TYR A 6 9.28 9.51 -17.92
CA TYR A 6 10.15 9.22 -16.78
C TYR A 6 9.99 10.28 -15.67
N GLU A 7 9.85 11.54 -16.05
CA GLU A 7 9.60 12.65 -15.12
C GLU A 7 8.29 12.46 -14.33
N THR A 8 7.22 12.05 -15.01
CA THR A 8 5.95 11.74 -14.35
C THR A 8 6.10 10.59 -13.36
N TYR A 9 6.83 9.53 -13.75
CA TYR A 9 7.14 8.41 -12.87
C TYR A 9 7.92 8.86 -11.63
N ARG A 10 9.00 9.63 -11.81
CA ARG A 10 9.84 10.18 -10.73
C ARG A 10 9.03 11.03 -9.76
N ASN A 11 8.19 11.93 -10.28
CA ASN A 11 7.35 12.79 -9.45
C ASN A 11 6.35 11.97 -8.61
N ARG A 12 5.75 10.94 -9.21
CA ARG A 12 4.85 10.01 -8.49
C ARG A 12 5.59 9.22 -7.41
N HIS A 13 6.79 8.71 -7.69
CA HIS A 13 7.64 8.05 -6.69
C HIS A 13 7.90 8.97 -5.49
N LEU A 14 8.36 10.20 -5.74
CA LEU A 14 8.66 11.17 -4.68
C LEU A 14 7.42 11.50 -3.85
N GLN A 15 6.27 11.69 -4.51
CA GLN A 15 5.01 11.98 -3.84
C GLN A 15 4.56 10.81 -2.96
N LEU A 16 4.55 9.58 -3.50
CA LEU A 16 4.16 8.38 -2.76
C LEU A 16 5.09 8.10 -1.59
N ARG A 17 6.39 8.30 -1.76
CA ARG A 17 7.37 8.15 -0.68
C ARG A 17 7.16 9.18 0.43
N LYS A 18 6.87 10.44 0.07
CA LYS A 18 6.52 11.48 1.04
C LYS A 18 5.26 11.08 1.81
N LEU A 19 4.21 10.65 1.11
CA LEU A 19 2.96 10.20 1.74
C LEU A 19 3.18 8.99 2.65
N TRP A 20 4.02 8.04 2.24
CA TRP A 20 4.39 6.90 3.06
C TRP A 20 5.19 7.29 4.30
N GLY A 21 6.02 8.33 4.23
CA GLY A 21 6.76 8.83 5.40
C GLY A 21 5.90 9.62 6.38
N GLU A 22 4.96 10.42 5.86
CA GLU A 22 4.24 11.42 6.66
C GLU A 22 2.83 10.97 7.05
N ASN A 23 2.16 10.14 6.22
CA ASN A 23 0.76 9.77 6.42
C ASN A 23 0.43 8.41 5.78
N GLN A 24 0.98 7.33 6.32
CA GLN A 24 0.73 5.96 5.83
C GLN A 24 -0.76 5.59 5.81
N GLY A 25 -1.56 6.18 6.69
CA GLY A 25 -3.00 5.92 6.80
C GLY A 25 -3.77 6.14 5.50
N VAL A 26 -3.29 6.98 4.59
CA VAL A 26 -3.95 7.21 3.29
C VAL A 26 -3.95 5.97 2.40
N PHE A 27 -2.96 5.09 2.54
CA PHE A 27 -2.87 3.85 1.76
C PHE A 27 -3.97 2.86 2.14
N ALA A 28 -4.54 2.96 3.34
CA ALA A 28 -5.69 2.17 3.75
C ALA A 28 -6.97 2.46 2.93
N ALA A 29 -6.97 3.52 2.10
CA ALA A 29 -8.08 3.85 1.23
C ALA A 29 -8.07 3.12 -0.12
N VAL A 30 -7.06 2.30 -0.42
CA VAL A 30 -6.97 1.47 -1.63
C VAL A 30 -6.83 -0.01 -1.25
N ASP A 31 -7.20 -0.89 -2.18
CA ASP A 31 -7.20 -2.34 -1.93
C ASP A 31 -5.77 -2.86 -1.65
N PRO A 32 -5.58 -3.89 -0.79
CA PRO A 32 -4.26 -4.42 -0.50
C PRO A 32 -3.45 -4.85 -1.74
N MET A 33 -4.09 -5.40 -2.77
CA MET A 33 -3.39 -5.75 -4.02
C MET A 33 -2.92 -4.51 -4.77
N GLU A 34 -3.73 -3.44 -4.78
CA GLU A 34 -3.36 -2.16 -5.36
C GLU A 34 -2.22 -1.49 -4.57
N GLN A 35 -2.18 -1.66 -3.24
CA GLN A 35 -1.05 -1.21 -2.42
C GLN A 35 0.24 -1.96 -2.81
N TRP A 36 0.18 -3.28 -3.01
CA TRP A 36 1.31 -4.06 -3.50
C TRP A 36 1.81 -3.55 -4.85
N ASP A 37 0.92 -3.37 -5.83
CA ASP A 37 1.29 -2.83 -7.15
C ASP A 37 1.98 -1.45 -7.03
N LEU A 38 1.52 -0.59 -6.12
CA LEU A 38 2.17 0.70 -5.85
C LEU A 38 3.57 0.54 -5.27
N HIS A 39 3.74 -0.34 -4.27
CA HIS A 39 5.02 -0.57 -3.64
C HIS A 39 6.02 -1.22 -4.59
N GLU A 40 5.59 -2.19 -5.38
CA GLU A 40 6.44 -2.88 -6.34
C GLU A 40 6.86 -1.96 -7.49
N TYR A 41 5.93 -1.19 -8.07
CA TYR A 41 6.25 -0.34 -9.21
C TYR A 41 6.96 0.96 -8.83
N PHE A 42 6.48 1.65 -7.79
CA PHE A 42 7.01 2.97 -7.42
C PHE A 42 7.99 2.91 -6.26
N LEU A 43 8.23 1.77 -5.61
CA LEU A 43 9.22 1.63 -4.53
C LEU A 43 9.05 2.68 -3.42
N CYS A 44 7.81 2.81 -2.91
CA CYS A 44 7.41 3.88 -1.99
C CYS A 44 8.25 3.95 -0.70
N THR A 45 8.90 2.86 -0.32
CA THR A 45 9.75 2.75 0.88
C THR A 45 11.21 3.14 0.64
N ASP A 46 11.69 3.08 -0.60
CA ASP A 46 13.12 3.08 -0.87
C ASP A 46 13.66 4.46 -1.22
N ARG A 47 14.86 4.75 -0.72
CA ARG A 47 15.58 5.99 -1.03
C ARG A 47 16.52 5.79 -2.21
N LEU A 48 15.95 5.75 -3.41
CA LEU A 48 16.73 5.50 -4.61
C LEU A 48 17.26 6.79 -5.28
N THR A 49 18.40 6.64 -5.95
CA THR A 49 18.93 7.68 -6.85
C THR A 49 18.14 7.71 -8.15
N GLU A 50 18.25 8.81 -8.91
CA GLU A 50 17.56 8.96 -10.19
C GLU A 50 17.97 7.86 -11.19
N ALA A 51 19.27 7.56 -11.28
CA ALA A 51 19.80 6.51 -12.14
C ALA A 51 19.18 5.14 -11.80
N THR A 52 19.10 4.80 -10.51
CA THR A 52 18.50 3.55 -10.05
C THR A 52 16.99 3.48 -10.34
N LEU A 53 16.25 4.58 -10.12
CA LEU A 53 14.82 4.67 -10.45
C LEU A 53 14.54 4.48 -11.94
N ARG A 54 15.43 4.98 -12.80
CA ARG A 54 15.32 4.82 -14.25
C ARG A 54 15.56 3.36 -14.65
N SER A 55 16.65 2.77 -14.16
CA SER A 55 16.97 1.37 -14.39
C SER A 55 15.85 0.43 -13.92
N HIS A 56 15.22 0.73 -12.78
CA HIS A 56 14.09 -0.02 -12.26
C HIS A 56 12.88 0.04 -13.19
N CYS A 57 12.49 1.25 -13.61
CA CYS A 57 11.37 1.47 -14.50
C CYS A 57 11.55 0.77 -15.85
N ASP A 58 12.78 0.73 -16.36
CA ASP A 58 13.09 0.01 -17.60
C ASP A 58 13.07 -1.51 -17.37
N GLY A 59 13.64 -2.01 -16.26
CA GLY A 59 13.60 -3.43 -15.92
C GLY A 59 12.20 -4.01 -15.74
N ILE A 60 11.26 -3.24 -15.16
CA ILE A 60 9.86 -3.70 -15.00
C ILE A 60 9.16 -3.92 -16.35
N LYS A 61 9.48 -3.12 -17.38
CA LYS A 61 8.87 -3.31 -18.70
C LYS A 61 9.22 -4.66 -19.29
N ASP A 62 10.36 -5.23 -18.90
CA ASP A 62 10.84 -6.51 -19.40
C ASP A 62 10.24 -7.69 -18.61
N THR A 63 9.92 -7.51 -17.32
CA THR A 63 9.37 -8.57 -16.45
C THR A 63 7.85 -8.58 -16.33
N ASP A 64 7.21 -7.44 -16.07
CA ASP A 64 5.74 -7.32 -16.00
C ASP A 64 5.27 -6.03 -16.69
N THR A 65 4.99 -6.16 -17.98
CA THR A 65 4.43 -5.08 -18.82
C THR A 65 3.11 -4.50 -18.31
N SER A 66 2.36 -5.22 -17.47
CA SER A 66 1.06 -4.78 -16.96
C SER A 66 1.15 -4.01 -15.63
N LEU A 67 2.21 -4.25 -14.84
CA LEU A 67 2.44 -3.59 -13.56
C LEU A 67 2.41 -2.04 -13.64
N PRO A 68 3.04 -1.37 -14.62
CA PRO A 68 2.93 0.08 -14.77
C PRO A 68 1.48 0.59 -14.89
N GLN A 69 0.62 -0.19 -15.57
CA GLN A 69 -0.78 0.15 -15.77
C GLN A 69 -1.59 -0.07 -14.49
N ARG A 70 -1.39 -1.21 -13.81
CA ARG A 70 -2.05 -1.51 -12.52
C ARG A 70 -1.67 -0.48 -11.46
N ALA A 71 -0.38 -0.23 -11.28
CA ALA A 71 0.14 0.77 -10.34
C ALA A 71 -0.33 2.19 -10.69
N GLY A 72 -0.42 2.53 -11.99
CA GLY A 72 -0.97 3.82 -12.43
C GLY A 72 -2.45 3.99 -12.07
N LYS A 73 -3.25 2.92 -12.17
CA LYS A 73 -4.66 2.91 -11.75
C LYS A 73 -4.79 3.04 -10.22
N ALA A 74 -4.00 2.27 -9.48
CA ALA A 74 -3.93 2.33 -8.02
C ALA A 74 -3.55 3.73 -7.53
N TYR A 75 -2.56 4.37 -8.18
CA TYR A 75 -2.16 5.75 -7.88
C TYR A 75 -3.31 6.73 -8.07
N ALA A 76 -4.04 6.62 -9.20
CA ALA A 76 -5.19 7.48 -9.46
C ALA A 76 -6.32 7.27 -8.44
N ALA A 77 -6.55 6.03 -7.98
CA ALA A 77 -7.51 5.74 -6.93
C ALA A 77 -7.08 6.37 -5.59
N LEU A 78 -5.81 6.23 -5.21
CA LEU A 78 -5.26 6.82 -4.00
C LEU A 78 -5.42 8.35 -4.00
N MET A 79 -5.02 9.03 -5.08
CA MET A 79 -5.14 10.49 -5.18
C MET A 79 -6.59 10.97 -5.13
N ARG A 80 -7.52 10.21 -5.73
CA ARG A 80 -8.96 10.51 -5.65
C ARG A 80 -9.48 10.40 -4.22
N ASN A 81 -9.07 9.37 -3.50
CA ASN A 81 -9.49 9.11 -2.12
C ASN A 81 -8.81 10.03 -1.09
N MET A 82 -7.74 10.71 -1.47
CA MET A 82 -7.14 11.79 -0.68
C MET A 82 -7.89 13.12 -0.84
N GLY A 83 -8.38 13.42 -2.06
CA GLY A 83 -9.14 14.64 -2.34
C GLY A 83 -10.61 14.57 -1.89
N ALA A 84 -11.21 13.39 -1.94
CA ALA A 84 -12.45 13.11 -1.24
C ALA A 84 -12.12 12.87 0.23
N ALA A 85 -12.75 13.58 1.16
CA ALA A 85 -12.75 13.17 2.57
C ALA A 85 -13.06 11.66 2.61
N VAL A 86 -12.09 10.86 3.08
CA VAL A 86 -12.01 9.39 2.99
C VAL A 86 -13.37 8.78 2.67
N PRO A 87 -13.61 8.24 1.46
CA PRO A 87 -14.91 7.68 1.16
C PRO A 87 -15.18 6.58 2.18
N THR A 88 -16.20 6.82 2.99
CA THR A 88 -16.90 5.80 3.76
C THR A 88 -17.37 4.78 2.75
N THR A 89 -16.59 3.71 2.57
CA THR A 89 -16.98 2.56 1.77
C THR A 89 -18.37 2.16 2.24
N GLN A 90 -19.29 2.02 1.28
CA GLN A 90 -20.71 1.80 1.51
C GLN A 90 -20.92 0.86 2.70
N LEU A 91 -21.48 1.42 3.77
CA LEU A 91 -22.04 0.62 4.85
C LEU A 91 -22.91 -0.44 4.18
N ILE A 92 -22.53 -1.71 4.33
CA ILE A 92 -23.45 -2.82 4.13
C ILE A 92 -24.59 -2.49 5.09
N GLN A 93 -25.67 -1.88 4.60
CA GLN A 93 -26.76 -1.47 5.45
C GLN A 93 -27.32 -2.75 6.06
N PRO A 94 -27.23 -2.94 7.39
CA PRO A 94 -27.93 -4.04 7.99
C PRO A 94 -29.42 -3.76 7.75
N ARG A 95 -30.07 -4.60 6.93
CA ARG A 95 -31.53 -4.70 6.88
C ARG A 95 -31.97 -5.18 8.26
N GLY A 96 -32.20 -4.24 9.17
CA GLY A 96 -32.53 -4.57 10.55
C GLY A 96 -32.96 -3.33 11.32
N THR A 97 -34.26 -3.17 11.46
CA THR A 97 -34.89 -2.22 12.37
C THR A 97 -34.44 -2.50 13.81
N GLY A 98 -33.71 -1.56 14.40
CA GLY A 98 -33.45 -1.52 15.84
C GLY A 98 -31.98 -1.68 16.22
N ARG A 99 -31.49 -0.68 16.97
CA ARG A 99 -30.17 -0.57 17.62
C ARG A 99 -29.05 -0.01 16.73
N LYS A 100 -28.55 1.18 17.13
CA LYS A 100 -27.33 1.82 16.61
C LYS A 100 -26.15 0.88 16.86
N GLN A 101 -25.80 0.06 15.89
CA GLN A 101 -24.57 -0.72 15.92
C GLN A 101 -23.42 0.22 15.57
N ASN A 102 -22.46 0.37 16.48
CA ASN A 102 -21.20 1.03 16.17
C ASN A 102 -20.45 0.14 15.18
N VAL A 103 -20.41 0.54 13.90
CA VAL A 103 -19.70 -0.21 12.86
C VAL A 103 -18.22 0.12 12.96
N LEU A 104 -17.44 -0.78 13.54
CA LEU A 104 -15.98 -0.72 13.52
C LEU A 104 -15.48 -1.16 12.15
N THR A 105 -14.82 -0.27 11.41
CA THR A 105 -14.18 -0.62 10.14
C THR A 105 -12.69 -0.80 10.36
N VAL A 106 -12.20 -2.02 10.14
CA VAL A 106 -10.76 -2.33 10.15
C VAL A 106 -10.24 -2.19 8.73
N ARG A 107 -9.10 -1.52 8.55
CA ARG A 107 -8.42 -1.38 7.25
C ARG A 107 -6.97 -1.79 7.37
N SER A 108 -6.46 -2.48 6.36
CA SER A 108 -5.08 -2.95 6.30
C SER A 108 -4.19 -1.99 5.52
N ILE A 109 -2.95 -1.86 5.98
CA ILE A 109 -1.87 -1.18 5.27
C ILE A 109 -0.79 -2.23 4.99
N VAL A 110 -0.42 -2.37 3.72
CA VAL A 110 0.59 -3.32 3.27
C VAL A 110 1.97 -2.72 3.48
N LYS A 111 2.84 -3.41 4.22
CA LYS A 111 4.26 -3.09 4.31
C LYS A 111 5.03 -4.03 3.38
N PRO A 112 5.75 -3.53 2.36
CA PRO A 112 6.42 -4.40 1.38
C PRO A 112 7.68 -5.08 1.93
N ASN A 113 8.36 -4.42 2.87
CA ASN A 113 9.52 -4.97 3.54
C ASN A 113 9.05 -5.74 4.79
N ILE A 114 9.42 -7.02 4.87
CA ILE A 114 9.19 -7.83 6.08
C ILE A 114 9.95 -7.16 7.22
N ASP A 115 9.23 -6.82 8.28
CA ASP A 115 9.81 -6.37 9.52
C ASP A 115 10.41 -7.60 10.24
N VAL A 116 11.69 -7.85 9.99
CA VAL A 116 12.40 -9.03 10.49
C VAL A 116 12.44 -9.04 12.01
N ASP A 117 12.59 -7.87 12.63
CA ASP A 117 12.60 -7.71 14.08
C ASP A 117 11.24 -8.13 14.67
N HIS A 118 10.15 -7.64 14.07
CA HIS A 118 8.80 -8.05 14.47
C HIS A 118 8.52 -9.54 14.23
N PHE A 119 9.09 -10.13 13.17
CA PHE A 119 8.97 -11.56 12.91
C PHE A 119 9.66 -12.40 13.99
N VAL A 120 10.87 -12.01 14.41
CA VAL A 120 11.62 -12.68 15.50
C VAL A 120 10.86 -12.57 16.81
N ASP A 121 10.31 -11.40 17.14
CA ASP A 121 9.52 -11.18 18.36
C ASP A 121 8.28 -12.09 18.41
N VAL A 122 7.55 -12.18 17.29
CA VAL A 122 6.38 -13.07 17.19
C VAL A 122 6.81 -14.53 17.37
N LEU A 123 7.90 -14.96 16.72
CA LEU A 123 8.40 -16.33 16.81
C LEU A 123 8.81 -16.70 18.25
N MET A 124 9.51 -15.80 18.94
CA MET A 124 9.93 -15.99 20.34
C MET A 124 8.72 -16.00 21.29
N SER A 125 7.72 -15.16 21.05
CA SER A 125 6.50 -15.13 21.85
C SER A 125 5.65 -16.41 21.72
N LEU A 126 5.68 -17.05 20.55
CA LEU A 126 5.05 -18.35 20.30
C LEU A 126 5.82 -19.48 20.99
N GLY A 127 7.16 -19.47 20.92
CA GLY A 127 8.01 -20.45 21.62
C GLY A 127 7.84 -20.41 23.14
N ALA A 128 7.72 -19.21 23.73
CA ALA A 128 7.51 -19.04 25.17
C ALA A 128 6.14 -19.55 25.67
N ARG A 129 5.14 -19.68 24.79
CA ARG A 129 3.81 -20.22 25.13
C ARG A 129 3.70 -21.74 25.01
N VAL A 130 4.71 -22.40 24.42
CA VAL A 130 4.80 -23.87 24.26
C VAL A 130 5.85 -24.43 25.23
N GLY A 131 6.06 -23.79 26.38
CA GLY A 131 6.84 -24.36 27.48
C GLY A 131 6.21 -25.66 27.99
N PRO A 132 7.03 -26.65 28.41
CA PRO A 132 6.54 -27.97 28.81
C PRO A 132 5.53 -27.84 29.96
N LYS A 133 4.37 -28.47 29.79
CA LYS A 133 3.46 -28.75 30.89
C LYS A 133 4.09 -29.86 31.73
N ASP A 134 4.72 -29.49 32.83
CA ASP A 134 4.93 -30.41 33.96
C ASP A 134 3.61 -30.63 34.71
#